data_AF-A0A553EMP5-F1
#
_entry.id   AF-A0A553EMP5-F1
#
_cell.length_a   1.000
_cell.length_b   1.000
_cell.length_c   1.000
_cell.angle_alpha   90.00
_cell.angle_beta   90.00
_cell.angle_gamma   90.00
#
_symmetry.space_group_name_H-M   'P 1'
#
loop_
_entity.id
_entity.type
_entity.pdbx_description
1 polymer ?
#
loop_
_entity_poly.entity_id
_entity_poly.type
_entity_poly.pdbx_seq_one_letter_code
_entity_poly.pdbx_strand_id
1 'polypeptide(L)'
;MLDTTNLESLLYEDQLLKQTVLGGIKLEGLDRMRVTLKVELKATQRPPVRHNLDLYNDNQLEKFIRKVAERLEIGTSVIAASLSALTEQLEHYRLEQIKREQAEQVKLLTLTPQQQEEATNHLKAANLLDQTLSDLQGSGIQGEAFNSLIVYLAMTSRKCQDPLSVICLAKSGAGKSYLMEKVAECIPAEDRKEHTQFSGNSFYYYQREEIRGMVFLIEDLDGAQAVLFPIRELQTKKRISKTVTVKDKNGQLRTVTLIVEGPVSVIGCTTREKVYEDNANRAILIYLDNSKEQDERIMHYQKQLRAGLIDKAGEKQLQQKLQHRQHLLETVNVINPYAPLIDIPKEIFKPRRTLPILLSFIEAITFYHQYQREQKADENGELFIETHPQDIEWAFKLLRDVLFRKSDELSEAARTFYEWIKAKDRKLPQKGFYGSDIRKENRIHPRTLNRYLQELTDYGLLQIIGGNKHKTGYCYKIVPNKDYETLQKSIDQQVEKVLKAVQEAHTAKSKKPKRRTSRKPVGQSLN
;
A
#
# COMPACT_ATOMS: atom_id res chain seq x y z
N MET A 1 33.74 10.42 -32.79
CA MET A 1 33.02 10.15 -31.53
C MET A 1 31.64 10.76 -31.61
N LEU A 2 30.64 10.09 -31.06
CA LEU A 2 29.26 10.59 -31.02
C LEU A 2 29.10 11.62 -29.89
N ASP A 3 28.66 12.82 -30.23
CA ASP A 3 28.24 13.84 -29.27
C ASP A 3 26.80 13.57 -28.83
N THR A 4 26.63 13.42 -27.52
CA THR A 4 25.40 12.99 -26.83
C THR A 4 24.88 14.07 -25.87
N THR A 5 25.40 15.30 -25.96
CA THR A 5 24.98 16.44 -25.10
C THR A 5 23.50 16.77 -25.21
N ASN A 6 22.87 16.49 -26.37
CA ASN A 6 21.43 16.62 -26.57
C ASN A 6 20.82 15.27 -26.99
N LEU A 7 19.95 14.71 -26.14
CA LEU A 7 19.28 13.42 -26.35
C LEU A 7 18.37 13.41 -27.60
N GLU A 8 17.82 14.56 -27.97
CA GLU A 8 16.96 14.74 -29.16
C GLU A 8 17.77 14.99 -30.45
N SER A 9 19.09 15.15 -30.35
CA SER A 9 19.96 15.46 -31.48
C SER A 9 21.36 14.86 -31.28
N LEU A 10 21.54 13.59 -31.64
CA LEU A 10 22.85 12.93 -31.55
C LEU A 10 23.69 13.30 -32.76
N LEU A 11 24.93 13.73 -32.53
CA LEU A 11 25.80 14.23 -33.60
C LEU A 11 27.04 13.37 -33.75
N TYR A 12 27.26 12.85 -34.96
CA TYR A 12 28.47 12.16 -35.34
C TYR A 12 29.19 12.92 -36.45
N GLU A 13 30.49 13.12 -36.28
CA GLU A 13 31.32 13.84 -37.22
C GLU A 13 32.56 13.02 -37.55
N ASP A 14 32.83 12.88 -38.85
CA ASP A 14 34.11 12.38 -39.35
C ASP A 14 34.89 13.49 -40.07
N GLN A 15 35.91 13.11 -40.86
CA GLN A 15 36.76 14.06 -41.59
C GLN A 15 36.01 14.84 -42.69
N LEU A 16 34.94 14.28 -43.25
CA LEU A 16 34.24 14.81 -44.44
C LEU A 16 32.76 15.13 -44.14
N LEU A 17 32.08 14.24 -43.43
CA LEU A 17 30.65 14.26 -43.18
C LEU A 17 30.32 14.68 -41.75
N LYS A 18 29.22 15.40 -41.64
CA LYS A 18 28.50 15.70 -40.41
C LYS A 18 27.15 14.99 -40.47
N GLN A 19 26.91 14.06 -39.55
CA GLN A 19 25.71 13.26 -39.49
C GLN A 19 24.94 13.56 -38.19
N THR A 20 23.68 13.96 -38.29
CA THR A 20 22.82 14.23 -37.14
C THR A 20 21.65 13.27 -37.13
N VAL A 21 21.45 12.56 -36.02
CA VAL A 21 20.25 11.78 -35.74
C VAL A 21 19.23 12.69 -35.06
N LEU A 22 18.14 12.98 -35.75
CA LEU A 22 17.06 13.85 -35.27
C LEU A 22 16.00 13.02 -34.53
N GLY A 23 15.64 13.45 -33.31
CA GLY A 23 14.65 12.78 -32.46
C GLY A 23 15.21 11.57 -31.69
N GLY A 24 16.54 11.47 -31.56
CA GLY A 24 17.21 10.40 -30.84
C GLY A 24 17.02 9.01 -31.44
N ILE A 25 17.25 7.98 -30.62
CA ILE A 25 17.04 6.57 -30.97
C ILE A 25 16.10 5.91 -29.96
N LYS A 26 15.31 4.93 -30.43
CA LYS A 26 14.49 4.12 -29.52
C LYS A 26 15.37 3.13 -28.77
N LEU A 27 15.20 3.05 -27.45
CA LEU A 27 15.94 2.09 -26.61
C LEU A 27 15.33 0.68 -26.71
N GLU A 28 14.01 0.56 -26.91
CA GLU A 28 13.29 -0.71 -27.05
C GLU A 28 13.40 -1.36 -28.45
N GLY A 29 13.46 -2.70 -28.49
CA GLY A 29 13.50 -3.48 -29.73
C GLY A 29 14.88 -3.43 -30.40
N LEU A 30 15.82 -4.22 -29.86
CA LEU A 30 17.23 -4.30 -30.28
C LEU A 30 17.43 -4.82 -31.71
N ASP A 31 16.38 -5.34 -32.33
CA ASP A 31 16.42 -5.91 -33.68
C ASP A 31 16.32 -4.86 -34.81
N ARG A 32 16.17 -3.58 -34.47
CA ARG A 32 16.01 -2.48 -35.44
C ARG A 32 16.62 -1.17 -34.95
N MET A 33 17.06 -0.34 -35.88
CA MET A 33 17.67 0.98 -35.62
C MET A 33 17.05 2.03 -36.54
N ARG A 34 15.78 2.37 -36.29
CA ARG A 34 15.06 3.40 -37.05
C ARG A 34 15.44 4.79 -36.59
N VAL A 35 15.95 5.59 -37.53
CA VAL A 35 16.44 6.94 -37.28
C VAL A 35 16.03 7.90 -38.38
N THR A 36 15.88 9.17 -38.02
CA THR A 36 15.83 10.26 -39.01
C THR A 36 17.21 10.88 -39.11
N LEU A 37 17.93 10.59 -40.20
CA LEU A 37 19.29 11.02 -40.40
C LEU A 37 19.36 12.29 -41.25
N LYS A 38 20.19 13.25 -40.84
CA LYS A 38 20.60 14.42 -41.61
C LYS A 38 22.10 14.32 -41.91
N VAL A 39 22.49 14.30 -43.18
CA VAL A 39 23.89 14.19 -43.61
C VAL A 39 24.30 15.46 -44.35
N GLU A 40 25.42 16.03 -43.93
CA GLU A 40 26.01 17.27 -44.42
C GLU A 40 27.48 17.07 -44.75
N LEU A 41 27.99 17.78 -45.76
CA LEU A 41 29.40 17.84 -46.09
C LEU A 41 30.02 19.05 -45.40
N LYS A 42 31.12 18.86 -44.65
CA LYS A 42 31.70 19.92 -43.80
C LYS A 42 32.28 21.10 -44.59
N ALA A 43 32.85 20.83 -45.77
CA ALA A 43 33.63 21.81 -46.53
C ALA A 43 32.83 22.60 -47.58
N THR A 44 31.57 22.26 -47.84
CA THR A 44 30.83 22.77 -49.01
C THR A 44 29.40 23.16 -48.63
N GLN A 45 28.86 24.24 -49.20
CA GLN A 45 27.47 24.71 -48.97
C GLN A 45 26.39 23.87 -49.68
N ARG A 46 26.61 22.56 -49.84
CA ARG A 46 25.60 21.67 -50.44
C ARG A 46 24.46 21.44 -49.45
N PRO A 47 23.20 21.38 -49.93
CA PRO A 47 22.07 21.20 -49.04
C PRO A 47 22.12 19.82 -48.35
N PRO A 48 21.82 19.75 -47.03
CA PRO A 48 21.74 18.49 -46.30
C PRO A 48 20.79 17.49 -46.93
N VAL A 49 21.17 16.21 -46.90
CA VAL A 49 20.26 15.11 -47.21
C VAL A 49 19.59 14.66 -45.91
N ARG A 50 18.25 14.66 -45.88
CA ARG A 50 17.46 14.16 -44.75
C ARG A 50 16.67 12.93 -45.17
N HIS A 51 16.71 11.88 -44.37
CA HIS A 51 15.92 10.69 -44.64
C HIS A 51 15.61 9.89 -43.37
N ASN A 52 14.44 9.24 -43.35
CA ASN A 52 14.08 8.28 -42.32
C ASN A 52 14.36 6.88 -42.87
N LEU A 53 15.17 6.10 -42.14
CA LEU A 53 15.56 4.76 -42.52
C LEU A 53 15.82 3.89 -41.28
N ASP A 54 15.83 2.59 -41.50
CA ASP A 54 16.35 1.60 -40.54
C ASP A 54 17.80 1.28 -40.88
N LEU A 55 18.76 1.61 -40.00
CA LEU A 55 20.19 1.40 -40.25
C LEU A 55 20.56 -0.08 -40.37
N TYR A 56 19.74 -0.99 -39.83
CA TYR A 56 19.95 -2.44 -39.93
C TYR A 56 19.35 -3.06 -41.20
N ASN A 57 18.69 -2.25 -42.05
CA ASN A 57 18.10 -2.72 -43.29
C ASN A 57 19.00 -2.37 -44.48
N ASP A 58 19.79 -3.35 -44.95
CA ASP A 58 20.75 -3.18 -46.05
C ASP A 58 20.12 -2.56 -47.31
N ASN A 59 18.91 -2.98 -47.67
CA ASN A 59 18.22 -2.46 -48.86
C ASN A 59 17.87 -0.97 -48.74
N GLN A 60 17.51 -0.50 -47.53
CA GLN A 60 17.26 0.92 -47.28
C GLN A 60 18.57 1.70 -47.21
N LEU A 61 19.58 1.12 -46.55
CA LEU A 61 20.89 1.71 -46.38
C LEU A 61 21.59 1.92 -47.72
N GLU A 62 21.60 0.93 -48.62
CA GLU A 62 22.17 1.07 -49.97
C GLU A 62 21.50 2.17 -50.79
N LYS A 63 20.16 2.21 -50.79
CA LYS A 63 19.40 3.26 -51.49
C LYS A 63 19.73 4.64 -50.94
N PHE A 64 19.88 4.75 -49.63
CA PHE A 64 20.26 5.99 -48.98
C PHE A 64 21.70 6.40 -49.30
N ILE A 65 22.66 5.47 -49.26
CA ILE A 65 24.06 5.71 -49.65
C ILE A 65 24.14 6.25 -51.08
N ARG A 66 23.45 5.63 -52.04
CA ARG A 66 23.43 6.11 -53.44
C ARG A 66 22.85 7.52 -53.54
N LYS A 67 21.74 7.79 -52.84
CA LYS A 67 21.11 9.12 -52.81
C LYS A 67 22.01 10.20 -52.19
N VAL A 68 22.77 9.87 -51.15
CA VAL A 68 23.73 10.78 -50.52
C VAL A 68 24.94 10.99 -51.44
N ALA A 69 25.44 9.92 -52.06
CA ALA A 69 26.54 9.97 -53.03
C ALA A 69 26.22 10.88 -54.22
N GLU A 70 25.01 10.75 -54.79
CA GLU A 70 24.56 11.59 -55.90
C GLU A 70 24.44 13.06 -55.51
N ARG A 71 23.86 13.35 -54.34
CA ARG A 71 23.59 14.75 -53.92
C ARG A 71 24.81 15.48 -53.38
N LEU A 72 25.71 14.76 -52.72
CA LEU A 72 26.92 15.33 -52.13
C LEU A 72 28.15 15.12 -53.02
N GLU A 73 28.04 14.36 -54.11
CA GLU A 73 29.10 13.93 -55.05
C GLU A 73 30.31 13.32 -54.34
N ILE A 74 30.04 12.38 -53.43
CA ILE A 74 31.06 11.67 -52.65
C ILE A 74 30.96 10.19 -52.99
N GLY A 75 32.10 9.49 -52.99
CA GLY A 75 32.15 8.05 -53.20
C GLY A 75 31.26 7.28 -52.22
N THR A 76 30.53 6.29 -52.74
CA THR A 76 29.63 5.43 -51.94
C THR A 76 30.37 4.67 -50.84
N SER A 77 31.63 4.29 -51.07
CA SER A 77 32.49 3.61 -50.08
C SER A 77 32.75 4.46 -48.84
N VAL A 78 32.97 5.77 -49.01
CA VAL A 78 33.22 6.72 -47.91
C VAL A 78 31.96 6.87 -47.07
N ILE A 79 30.79 7.03 -47.71
CA ILE A 79 29.51 7.17 -47.02
C ILE A 79 29.15 5.86 -46.29
N ALA A 80 29.40 4.70 -46.90
CA ALA A 80 29.16 3.41 -46.28
C ALA A 80 30.01 3.21 -45.02
N ALA A 81 31.31 3.51 -45.09
CA ALA A 81 32.20 3.44 -43.92
C ALA A 81 31.76 4.40 -42.80
N SER A 82 31.36 5.62 -43.18
CA SER A 82 30.88 6.64 -42.26
C SER A 82 29.56 6.25 -41.55
N LEU A 83 28.61 5.65 -42.29
CA LEU A 83 27.35 5.15 -41.73
C LEU A 83 27.56 3.91 -40.85
N SER A 84 28.49 3.02 -41.22
CA SER A 84 28.87 1.87 -40.39
C SER A 84 29.41 2.33 -39.04
N ALA A 85 30.36 3.28 -39.04
CA ALA A 85 30.93 3.85 -37.82
C ALA A 85 29.87 4.60 -36.97
N LEU A 86 28.94 5.32 -37.59
CA LEU A 86 27.80 5.90 -36.87
C LEU A 86 26.96 4.81 -36.19
N THR A 87 26.65 3.73 -36.91
CA THR A 87 25.80 2.64 -36.41
C THR A 87 26.43 1.99 -35.18
N GLU A 88 27.72 1.69 -35.21
CA GLU A 88 28.48 1.16 -34.06
C GLU A 88 28.44 2.11 -32.85
N GLN A 89 28.60 3.42 -33.08
CA GLN A 89 28.52 4.41 -31.99
C GLN A 89 27.11 4.53 -31.40
N LEU A 90 26.06 4.42 -32.23
CA LEU A 90 24.67 4.41 -31.77
C LEU A 90 24.34 3.14 -30.99
N GLU A 91 24.89 1.99 -31.38
CA GLU A 91 24.78 0.73 -30.63
C GLU A 91 25.41 0.83 -29.26
N HIS A 92 26.64 1.35 -29.17
CA HIS A 92 27.33 1.56 -27.91
C HIS A 92 26.53 2.50 -27.00
N TYR A 93 26.09 3.64 -27.55
CA TYR A 93 25.26 4.61 -26.83
C TYR A 93 23.94 3.99 -26.33
N ARG A 94 23.27 3.20 -27.16
CA ARG A 94 22.02 2.51 -26.81
C ARG A 94 22.23 1.54 -25.64
N LEU A 95 23.31 0.75 -25.68
CA LEU A 95 23.65 -0.18 -24.60
C LEU A 95 24.00 0.54 -23.30
N GLU A 96 24.73 1.66 -23.38
CA GLU A 96 25.02 2.49 -22.20
C GLU A 96 23.76 3.13 -21.62
N GLN A 97 22.83 3.63 -22.45
CA GLN A 97 21.57 4.18 -21.97
C GLN A 97 20.69 3.12 -21.33
N ILE A 98 20.61 1.92 -21.90
CA ILE A 98 19.88 0.79 -21.28
C ILE A 98 20.50 0.44 -19.92
N LYS A 99 21.85 0.40 -19.82
CA LYS A 99 22.54 0.18 -18.54
C LYS A 99 22.28 1.31 -17.54
N ARG A 100 22.22 2.57 -17.99
CA ARG A 100 21.89 3.72 -17.15
C ARG A 100 20.44 3.68 -16.67
N GLU A 101 19.47 3.40 -17.54
CA GLU A 101 18.06 3.24 -17.14
C GLU A 101 17.90 2.10 -16.13
N GLN A 102 18.59 0.98 -16.33
CA GLN A 102 18.62 -0.12 -15.37
C GLN A 102 19.29 0.29 -14.04
N ALA A 103 20.35 1.09 -14.07
CA ALA A 103 21.01 1.59 -12.87
C ALA A 103 20.20 2.69 -12.14
N GLU A 104 19.47 3.54 -12.87
CA GLU A 104 18.63 4.59 -12.31
C GLU A 104 17.33 4.05 -11.71
N GLN A 105 16.77 2.98 -12.27
CA GLN A 105 15.70 2.21 -11.63
C GLN A 105 16.13 1.59 -10.29
N VAL A 106 17.45 1.46 -10.04
CA VAL A 106 18.06 0.93 -8.81
C VAL A 106 18.73 2.04 -7.99
N LYS A 107 18.25 3.30 -8.05
CA LYS A 107 18.59 4.28 -7.00
C LYS A 107 17.78 3.97 -5.73
N LEU A 108 18.07 2.82 -5.12
CA LEU A 108 17.65 2.50 -3.75
C LEU A 108 18.23 3.57 -2.82
N LEU A 109 17.38 4.13 -1.97
CA LEU A 109 17.75 5.21 -1.05
C LEU A 109 18.81 4.70 -0.07
N THR A 110 20.10 4.95 -0.37
CA THR A 110 21.20 4.42 0.45
C THR A 110 21.37 5.31 1.67
N LEU A 111 20.96 4.81 2.83
CA LEU A 111 21.07 5.53 4.11
C LEU A 111 22.54 5.79 4.46
N THR A 112 22.82 6.98 5.00
CA THR A 112 24.14 7.29 5.58
C THR A 112 24.41 6.45 6.84
N PRO A 113 25.67 6.18 7.21
CA PRO A 113 25.99 5.40 8.41
C PRO A 113 25.33 5.95 9.69
N GLN A 114 25.27 7.27 9.83
CA GLN A 114 24.63 7.92 10.97
C GLN A 114 23.10 7.68 10.99
N GLN A 115 22.44 7.76 9.84
CA GLN A 115 21.00 7.47 9.73
C GLN A 115 20.69 6.01 10.00
N GLN A 116 21.56 5.10 9.55
CA GLN A 116 21.44 3.67 9.84
C GLN A 116 21.58 3.39 11.33
N GLU A 117 22.55 4.01 11.99
CA GLU A 117 22.76 3.86 13.43
C GLU A 117 21.58 4.39 14.24
N GLU A 118 21.09 5.60 13.92
CA GLU A 118 19.92 6.19 14.59
C GLU A 118 18.67 5.31 14.44
N ALA A 119 18.39 4.85 13.22
CA ALA A 119 17.23 4.00 12.96
C ALA A 119 17.38 2.61 13.61
N THR A 120 18.59 2.04 13.64
CA THR A 120 18.87 0.76 14.33
C THR A 120 18.69 0.88 15.83
N ASN A 121 19.21 1.94 16.44
CA ASN A 121 19.06 2.21 17.87
C ASN A 121 17.59 2.33 18.26
N HIS A 122 16.79 2.99 17.40
CA HIS A 122 15.36 3.10 17.61
C HIS A 122 14.64 1.74 17.49
N LEU A 123 14.98 0.93 16.48
CA LEU A 123 14.40 -0.41 16.31
C LEU A 123 14.75 -1.36 17.49
N LYS A 124 15.85 -1.10 18.20
CA LYS A 124 16.25 -1.83 19.42
C LYS A 124 15.60 -1.30 20.71
N ALA A 125 14.87 -0.19 20.68
CA ALA A 125 14.28 0.42 21.87
C ALA A 125 13.16 -0.44 22.48
N ALA A 126 13.15 -0.60 23.80
CA ALA A 126 12.17 -1.46 24.49
C ALA A 126 10.71 -1.02 24.32
N ASN A 127 10.46 0.27 24.12
CA ASN A 127 9.14 0.87 23.88
C ASN A 127 8.93 1.25 22.40
N LEU A 128 9.43 0.43 21.48
CA LEU A 128 9.41 0.69 20.03
C LEU A 128 8.03 1.12 19.51
N LEU A 129 6.96 0.38 19.82
CA LEU A 129 5.62 0.71 19.32
C LEU A 129 5.08 2.02 19.88
N ASP A 130 5.31 2.33 21.16
CA ASP A 130 4.90 3.61 21.76
C ASP A 130 5.68 4.79 21.17
N GLN A 131 6.98 4.62 20.92
CA GLN A 131 7.79 5.64 20.24
C GLN A 131 7.31 5.85 18.80
N THR A 132 7.07 4.77 18.05
CA THR A 132 6.53 4.85 16.69
C THR A 132 5.14 5.49 16.66
N LEU A 133 4.29 5.21 17.64
CA LEU A 133 3.00 5.88 17.80
C LEU A 133 3.18 7.39 18.00
N SER A 134 4.08 7.79 18.90
CA SER A 134 4.40 9.20 19.15
C SER A 134 4.97 9.89 17.92
N ASP A 135 5.86 9.23 17.18
CA ASP A 135 6.46 9.77 15.96
C ASP A 135 5.42 9.93 14.84
N LEU A 136 4.50 8.98 14.69
CA LEU A 136 3.37 9.08 13.76
C LEU A 136 2.46 10.27 14.10
N GLN A 137 2.14 10.47 15.39
CA GLN A 137 1.37 11.65 15.80
C GLN A 137 2.15 12.96 15.57
N GLY A 138 3.47 12.94 15.79
CA GLY A 138 4.36 14.06 15.55
C GLY A 138 4.63 14.33 14.06
N SER A 139 4.33 13.39 13.16
CA SER A 139 4.55 13.54 11.71
C SER A 139 3.39 14.22 10.97
N GLY A 140 2.52 14.92 11.71
CA GLY A 140 1.36 15.64 11.20
C GLY A 140 0.05 14.83 11.21
N ILE A 141 0.01 13.62 11.77
CA ILE A 141 -1.23 12.83 11.94
C ILE A 141 -1.92 13.29 13.22
N GLN A 142 -3.11 13.88 13.09
CA GLN A 142 -3.87 14.38 14.24
C GLN A 142 -4.88 13.35 14.72
N GLY A 143 -4.72 12.86 15.95
CA GLY A 143 -5.57 11.81 16.49
C GLY A 143 -5.38 10.48 15.74
N GLU A 144 -6.39 9.61 15.78
CA GLU A 144 -6.34 8.31 15.08
C GLU A 144 -5.10 7.47 15.45
N ALA A 145 -4.61 7.59 16.69
CA ALA A 145 -3.31 7.04 17.08
C ALA A 145 -3.21 5.53 16.81
N PHE A 146 -4.17 4.74 17.30
CA PHE A 146 -4.14 3.29 17.03
C PHE A 146 -4.40 2.96 15.56
N ASN A 147 -5.31 3.66 14.90
CA ASN A 147 -5.58 3.46 13.47
C ASN A 147 -4.35 3.74 12.60
N SER A 148 -3.59 4.81 12.88
CA SER A 148 -2.34 5.13 12.19
C SER A 148 -1.27 4.04 12.39
N LEU A 149 -1.12 3.53 13.60
CA LEU A 149 -0.18 2.44 13.89
C LEU A 149 -0.61 1.12 13.22
N ILE A 150 -1.90 0.79 13.18
CA ILE A 150 -2.42 -0.39 12.47
C ILE A 150 -2.09 -0.30 10.98
N VAL A 151 -2.36 0.85 10.36
CA VAL A 151 -2.05 1.09 8.93
C VAL A 151 -0.55 0.98 8.69
N TYR A 152 0.27 1.59 9.55
CA TYR A 152 1.74 1.54 9.43
C TYR A 152 2.28 0.11 9.53
N LEU A 153 1.82 -0.68 10.50
CA LEU A 153 2.22 -2.09 10.64
C LEU A 153 1.72 -2.95 9.48
N ALA A 154 0.51 -2.69 8.97
CA ALA A 154 0.02 -3.38 7.78
C ALA A 154 0.85 -3.05 6.54
N MET A 155 1.25 -1.79 6.32
CA MET A 155 2.18 -1.42 5.25
C MET A 155 3.57 -2.04 5.45
N THR A 156 4.00 -2.22 6.69
CA THR A 156 5.26 -2.90 7.04
C THR A 156 5.25 -4.38 6.62
N SER A 157 4.09 -5.03 6.75
CA SER A 157 3.93 -6.45 6.38
C SER A 157 4.15 -6.77 4.89
N ARG A 158 4.31 -5.75 4.02
CA ARG A 158 4.71 -5.94 2.62
C ARG A 158 6.00 -6.76 2.46
N LYS A 159 6.89 -6.71 3.45
CA LYS A 159 8.15 -7.46 3.51
C LYS A 159 7.99 -8.87 4.14
N CYS A 160 6.79 -9.21 4.64
CA CYS A 160 6.45 -10.52 5.18
C CYS A 160 5.93 -11.47 4.09
N GLN A 161 5.83 -12.77 4.41
CA GLN A 161 5.29 -13.78 3.49
C GLN A 161 3.82 -13.56 3.13
N ASP A 162 3.03 -13.08 4.09
CA ASP A 162 1.60 -12.80 3.97
C ASP A 162 1.30 -11.35 4.36
N PRO A 163 1.44 -10.40 3.41
CA PRO A 163 1.09 -9.01 3.62
C PRO A 163 -0.38 -8.81 3.96
N LEU A 164 -0.60 -7.86 4.86
CA LEU A 164 -1.90 -7.44 5.32
C LEU A 164 -2.44 -6.32 4.46
N SER A 165 -3.77 -6.30 4.36
CA SER A 165 -4.53 -5.22 3.76
C SER A 165 -5.40 -4.53 4.79
N VAL A 166 -5.58 -3.22 4.61
CA VAL A 166 -6.44 -2.40 5.46
C VAL A 166 -7.46 -1.68 4.60
N ILE A 167 -8.71 -1.69 5.05
CA ILE A 167 -9.79 -0.90 4.46
C ILE A 167 -10.26 0.11 5.50
N CYS A 168 -10.12 1.39 5.18
CA CYS A 168 -10.60 2.50 5.99
C CYS A 168 -12.04 2.81 5.62
N LEU A 169 -12.96 2.59 6.55
CA LEU A 169 -14.34 3.04 6.45
C LEU A 169 -14.47 4.44 7.02
N ALA A 170 -14.98 5.35 6.19
CA ALA A 170 -15.18 6.73 6.60
C ALA A 170 -16.41 7.33 5.93
N LYS A 171 -17.08 8.27 6.61
CA LYS A 171 -18.19 9.04 6.04
C LYS A 171 -17.67 10.04 5.02
N SER A 172 -18.51 10.43 4.06
CA SER A 172 -18.13 11.45 3.07
C SER A 172 -17.73 12.75 3.80
N GLY A 173 -16.57 13.31 3.46
CA GLY A 173 -16.04 14.53 4.09
C GLY A 173 -15.17 14.32 5.34
N ALA A 174 -15.04 13.10 5.88
CA ALA A 174 -14.26 12.82 7.10
C ALA A 174 -12.73 12.70 6.88
N GLY A 175 -12.20 13.24 5.77
CA GLY A 175 -10.76 13.12 5.46
C GLY A 175 -10.30 11.68 5.21
N LYS A 176 -11.09 10.88 4.49
CA LYS A 176 -10.89 9.41 4.36
C LYS A 176 -9.48 9.02 3.93
N SER A 177 -8.95 9.70 2.92
CA SER A 177 -7.62 9.43 2.38
C SER A 177 -6.50 10.05 3.21
N TYR A 178 -6.80 11.04 4.07
CA TYR A 178 -5.78 11.79 4.81
C TYR A 178 -4.94 10.89 5.73
N LEU A 179 -5.58 10.02 6.51
CA LEU A 179 -4.86 9.09 7.38
C LEU A 179 -3.96 8.17 6.55
N MET A 180 -4.48 7.62 5.46
CA MET A 180 -3.75 6.72 4.57
C MET A 180 -2.55 7.43 3.92
N GLU A 181 -2.75 8.62 3.37
CA GLU A 181 -1.71 9.44 2.74
C GLU A 181 -0.61 9.81 3.74
N LYS A 182 -0.98 10.27 4.94
CA LYS A 182 0.01 10.65 5.97
C LYS A 182 0.81 9.48 6.50
N VAL A 183 0.19 8.31 6.67
CA VAL A 183 0.95 7.10 7.04
C VAL A 183 1.81 6.63 5.87
N ALA A 184 1.35 6.74 4.62
CA ALA A 184 2.12 6.38 3.45
C ALA A 184 3.34 7.28 3.22
N GLU A 185 3.26 8.57 3.59
CA GLU A 185 4.41 9.48 3.64
C GLU A 185 5.50 8.96 4.60
N CYS A 186 5.19 8.06 5.54
CA CYS A 186 6.15 7.44 6.46
C CYS A 186 6.74 6.11 5.93
N ILE A 187 6.31 5.64 4.76
CA ILE A 187 6.84 4.47 4.05
C ILE A 187 7.75 4.94 2.91
N PRO A 188 8.86 4.25 2.59
CA PRO A 188 9.73 4.62 1.46
C PRO A 188 8.95 4.72 0.13
N ALA A 189 9.33 5.66 -0.73
CA ALA A 189 8.61 5.93 -1.97
C ALA A 189 8.75 4.80 -2.99
N GLU A 190 9.89 4.12 -2.97
CA GLU A 190 10.19 2.94 -3.77
C GLU A 190 9.29 1.74 -3.44
N ASP A 191 8.72 1.69 -2.23
CA ASP A 191 7.94 0.56 -1.73
C ASP A 191 6.42 0.77 -1.85
N ARG A 192 5.98 1.91 -2.40
CA ARG A 192 4.57 2.27 -2.50
C ARG A 192 4.19 2.73 -3.91
N LYS A 193 2.99 2.35 -4.35
CA LYS A 193 2.37 2.83 -5.58
C LYS A 193 1.07 3.56 -5.26
N GLU A 194 1.08 4.86 -5.53
CA GLU A 194 -0.07 5.75 -5.35
C GLU A 194 -0.70 5.99 -6.72
N HIS A 195 -1.92 5.51 -6.92
CA HIS A 195 -2.66 5.77 -8.15
C HIS A 195 -4.10 6.15 -7.83
N THR A 196 -4.53 7.29 -8.35
CA THR A 196 -5.90 7.79 -8.20
C THR A 196 -6.91 6.93 -8.95
N GLN A 197 -6.49 6.29 -10.06
CA GLN A 197 -7.30 5.37 -10.84
C GLN A 197 -6.46 4.23 -11.41
N PHE A 198 -6.94 3.00 -11.23
CA PHE A 198 -6.41 1.83 -11.91
C PHE A 198 -7.42 1.36 -12.97
N SER A 199 -6.93 1.07 -14.18
CA SER A 199 -7.73 0.30 -15.13
C SER A 199 -7.73 -1.17 -14.69
N GLY A 200 -8.84 -1.90 -14.82
CA GLY A 200 -8.92 -3.30 -14.39
C GLY A 200 -7.88 -4.22 -15.07
N ASN A 201 -7.29 -3.78 -16.20
CA ASN A 201 -6.25 -4.52 -16.89
C ASN A 201 -4.81 -4.09 -16.54
N SER A 202 -4.62 -2.93 -15.91
CA SER A 202 -3.28 -2.39 -15.61
C SER A 202 -2.40 -3.37 -14.85
N PHE A 203 -2.96 -4.09 -13.90
CA PHE A 203 -2.25 -5.08 -13.07
C PHE A 203 -1.59 -6.21 -13.86
N TYR A 204 -2.10 -6.56 -15.05
CA TYR A 204 -1.53 -7.64 -15.86
C TYR A 204 -0.36 -7.18 -16.74
N TYR A 205 -0.11 -5.88 -16.84
CA TYR A 205 0.96 -5.32 -17.68
C TYR A 205 2.22 -4.94 -16.89
N TYR A 206 2.20 -5.09 -15.56
CA TYR A 206 3.41 -5.01 -14.76
C TYR A 206 4.37 -6.15 -15.10
N GLN A 207 5.67 -5.92 -14.92
CA GLN A 207 6.64 -7.01 -15.04
C GLN A 207 6.41 -8.05 -13.94
N ARG A 208 6.93 -9.28 -14.16
CA ARG A 208 6.59 -10.45 -13.35
C ARG A 208 6.73 -10.23 -11.84
N GLU A 209 7.78 -9.56 -11.38
CA GLU A 209 8.01 -9.32 -9.94
C GLU A 209 7.91 -7.83 -9.56
N GLU A 210 7.48 -6.95 -10.48
CA GLU A 210 7.54 -5.49 -10.28
C GLU A 210 6.71 -5.00 -9.09
N ILE A 211 5.62 -5.70 -8.78
CA ILE A 211 4.69 -5.32 -7.72
C ILE A 211 4.89 -6.13 -6.44
N ARG A 212 5.84 -7.07 -6.43
CA ARG A 212 6.09 -7.94 -5.28
C ARG A 212 6.62 -7.11 -4.11
N GLY A 213 5.95 -7.23 -2.96
CA GLY A 213 6.32 -6.48 -1.76
C GLY A 213 5.97 -4.99 -1.79
N MET A 214 5.13 -4.56 -2.74
CA MET A 214 4.67 -3.17 -2.84
C MET A 214 3.40 -2.92 -2.04
N VAL A 215 3.25 -1.68 -1.55
CA VAL A 215 2.01 -1.14 -0.97
C VAL A 215 1.22 -0.41 -2.05
N PHE A 216 -0.01 -0.83 -2.29
CA PHE A 216 -0.96 -0.15 -3.16
C PHE A 216 -1.88 0.73 -2.32
N LEU A 217 -1.87 2.03 -2.59
CA LEU A 217 -2.83 2.97 -2.02
C LEU A 217 -3.99 3.20 -2.98
N ILE A 218 -5.22 3.01 -2.50
CA ILE A 218 -6.44 3.21 -3.29
C ILE A 218 -7.35 4.19 -2.55
N GLU A 219 -7.35 5.44 -3.00
CA GLU A 219 -8.11 6.52 -2.36
C GLU A 219 -9.62 6.24 -2.31
N ASP A 220 -10.19 5.69 -3.38
CA ASP A 220 -11.60 5.32 -3.44
C ASP A 220 -11.82 3.94 -4.06
N LEU A 221 -12.07 2.95 -3.22
CA LEU A 221 -12.42 1.59 -3.65
C LEU A 221 -13.78 1.54 -4.38
N ASP A 222 -14.68 2.50 -4.15
CA ASP A 222 -16.00 2.53 -4.78
C ASP A 222 -15.89 2.83 -6.28
N GLY A 223 -14.91 3.66 -6.67
CA GLY A 223 -14.55 3.95 -8.06
C GLY A 223 -13.64 2.91 -8.72
N ALA A 224 -12.94 2.08 -7.93
CA ALA A 224 -11.96 1.11 -8.41
C ALA A 224 -12.48 -0.33 -8.51
N GLN A 225 -13.79 -0.54 -8.73
CA GLN A 225 -14.40 -1.89 -8.72
C GLN A 225 -13.75 -2.89 -9.68
N ALA A 226 -13.34 -2.42 -10.87
CA ALA A 226 -12.70 -3.27 -11.89
C ALA A 226 -11.36 -3.86 -11.44
N VAL A 227 -10.76 -3.31 -10.38
CA VAL A 227 -9.41 -3.60 -9.89
C VAL A 227 -9.44 -4.50 -8.65
N LEU A 228 -10.59 -4.58 -7.98
CA LEU A 228 -10.80 -5.44 -6.82
C LEU A 228 -10.59 -6.93 -7.13
N PHE A 229 -10.89 -7.37 -8.36
CA PHE A 229 -10.69 -8.76 -8.75
C PHE A 229 -9.20 -9.14 -8.84
N PRO A 230 -8.35 -8.44 -9.64
CA PRO A 230 -6.91 -8.67 -9.63
C PRO A 230 -6.28 -8.62 -8.22
N ILE A 231 -6.69 -7.65 -7.39
CA ILE A 231 -6.20 -7.51 -6.02
C ILE A 231 -6.55 -8.73 -5.18
N ARG A 232 -7.79 -9.23 -5.25
CA ARG A 232 -8.24 -10.40 -4.50
C ARG A 232 -7.44 -11.65 -4.86
N GLU A 233 -7.15 -11.82 -6.15
CA GLU A 233 -6.34 -12.94 -6.64
C GLU A 233 -4.88 -12.80 -6.19
N LEU A 234 -4.31 -11.60 -6.20
CA LEU A 234 -2.97 -11.34 -5.64
C LEU A 234 -2.90 -11.61 -4.14
N GLN A 235 -3.92 -11.23 -3.37
CA GLN A 235 -3.98 -11.50 -1.92
C GLN A 235 -4.13 -12.99 -1.61
N THR A 236 -4.89 -13.74 -2.42
CA THR A 236 -5.20 -15.15 -2.12
C THR A 236 -4.21 -16.12 -2.73
N LYS A 237 -3.79 -15.90 -3.99
CA LYS A 237 -2.95 -16.81 -4.77
C LYS A 237 -1.52 -16.32 -4.93
N LYS A 238 -1.20 -15.10 -4.49
CA LYS A 238 0.11 -14.44 -4.66
C LYS A 238 0.56 -14.31 -6.11
N ARG A 239 -0.36 -14.48 -7.08
CA ARG A 239 -0.11 -14.32 -8.52
C ARG A 239 -1.40 -14.10 -9.29
N ILE A 240 -1.31 -13.37 -10.39
CA ILE A 240 -2.37 -13.23 -11.40
C ILE A 240 -1.81 -13.54 -12.77
N SER A 241 -2.66 -14.06 -13.65
CA SER A 241 -2.28 -14.32 -15.03
C SER A 241 -3.41 -13.95 -15.98
N LYS A 242 -3.07 -13.35 -17.12
CA LYS A 242 -4.03 -13.07 -18.17
C LYS A 242 -3.45 -13.44 -19.52
N THR A 243 -4.21 -14.24 -20.25
CA THR A 243 -3.89 -14.60 -21.62
C THR A 243 -4.48 -13.56 -22.56
N VAL A 244 -3.63 -12.89 -23.33
CA VAL A 244 -4.00 -11.87 -24.30
C VAL A 244 -3.45 -12.23 -25.68
N THR A 245 -4.19 -11.87 -26.72
CA THR A 245 -3.74 -12.04 -28.09
C THR A 245 -2.97 -10.81 -28.52
N VAL A 246 -1.68 -10.98 -28.78
CA VAL A 246 -0.78 -9.93 -29.27
C VAL A 246 -0.53 -10.17 -30.76
N LYS A 247 -0.65 -9.12 -31.56
CA LYS A 247 -0.31 -9.18 -32.98
C LYS A 247 1.21 -9.07 -33.11
N ASP A 248 1.85 -10.10 -33.64
CA ASP A 248 3.29 -10.10 -33.89
C ASP A 248 3.63 -9.16 -35.06
N LYS A 249 4.91 -8.83 -35.21
CA LYS A 249 5.47 -7.95 -36.26
C LYS A 249 5.07 -8.39 -37.68
N ASN A 250 4.80 -9.69 -37.87
CA ASN A 250 4.36 -10.30 -39.13
C ASN A 250 2.84 -10.27 -39.36
N GLY A 251 2.09 -9.64 -38.46
CA GLY A 251 0.63 -9.58 -38.51
C GLY A 251 -0.10 -10.83 -38.03
N GLN A 252 0.62 -11.88 -37.64
CA GLN A 252 0.06 -13.11 -37.08
C GLN A 252 -0.32 -12.90 -35.61
N LEU A 253 -1.51 -13.39 -35.24
CA LEU A 253 -1.98 -13.34 -33.86
C LEU A 253 -1.26 -14.42 -33.04
N ARG A 254 -0.54 -14.00 -31.98
CA ARG A 254 0.09 -14.89 -31.01
C ARG A 254 -0.56 -14.70 -29.65
N THR A 255 -0.83 -15.82 -29.00
CA THR A 255 -1.40 -15.84 -27.65
C THR A 255 -0.25 -15.74 -26.64
N VAL A 256 -0.22 -14.68 -25.83
CA VAL A 256 0.78 -14.46 -24.79
C VAL A 256 0.09 -14.47 -23.43
N THR A 257 0.65 -15.22 -22.48
CA THR A 257 0.19 -15.22 -21.09
C THR A 257 1.04 -14.26 -20.27
N LEU A 258 0.44 -13.16 -19.83
CA LEU A 258 1.03 -12.23 -18.90
C LEU A 258 0.90 -12.81 -17.48
N ILE A 259 1.99 -12.89 -16.74
CA ILE A 259 2.02 -13.41 -15.37
C ILE A 259 2.65 -12.34 -14.48
N VAL A 260 1.97 -12.01 -13.40
CA VAL A 260 2.44 -11.05 -12.39
C VAL A 260 2.34 -11.71 -11.01
N GLU A 261 3.43 -11.63 -10.27
CA GLU A 261 3.61 -12.23 -8.95
C GLU A 261 3.49 -11.15 -7.86
N GLY A 262 2.82 -11.53 -6.78
CA GLY A 262 2.79 -10.78 -5.52
C GLY A 262 3.71 -11.45 -4.49
N PRO A 263 3.45 -11.27 -3.19
CA PRO A 263 2.25 -10.67 -2.61
C PRO A 263 2.28 -9.13 -2.61
N VAL A 264 1.11 -8.51 -2.44
CA VAL A 264 0.93 -7.05 -2.36
C VAL A 264 0.17 -6.67 -1.10
N SER A 265 0.53 -5.56 -0.47
CA SER A 265 -0.28 -4.94 0.58
C SER A 265 -1.21 -3.91 -0.08
N VAL A 266 -2.50 -3.96 0.26
CA VAL A 266 -3.48 -2.98 -0.26
C VAL A 266 -4.08 -2.20 0.89
N ILE A 267 -3.95 -0.89 0.83
CA ILE A 267 -4.56 0.06 1.76
C ILE A 267 -5.56 0.88 0.94
N GLY A 268 -6.82 0.90 1.35
CA GLY A 268 -7.81 1.67 0.61
C GLY A 268 -8.93 2.20 1.47
N CYS A 269 -9.64 3.19 0.94
CA CYS A 269 -10.76 3.82 1.63
C CYS A 269 -12.08 3.56 0.90
N THR A 270 -13.17 3.51 1.64
CA THR A 270 -14.53 3.36 1.07
C THR A 270 -15.57 4.04 1.93
N THR A 271 -16.65 4.44 1.27
CA THR A 271 -17.84 5.02 1.90
C THR A 271 -18.86 3.96 2.30
N ARG A 272 -18.71 2.73 1.78
CA ARG A 272 -19.72 1.68 1.86
C ARG A 272 -19.36 0.71 2.97
N GLU A 273 -20.11 0.72 4.07
CA GLU A 273 -19.95 -0.28 5.14
C GLU A 273 -20.12 -1.72 4.62
N LYS A 274 -21.00 -1.90 3.63
CA LYS A 274 -21.12 -3.16 2.86
C LYS A 274 -20.16 -3.16 1.67
N VAL A 275 -18.86 -3.04 1.92
CA VAL A 275 -17.86 -3.44 0.92
C VAL A 275 -18.08 -4.92 0.68
N TYR A 276 -18.10 -5.34 -0.60
CA TYR A 276 -18.28 -6.72 -1.06
C TYR A 276 -17.75 -7.70 -0.01
N GLU A 277 -18.63 -8.54 0.56
CA GLU A 277 -18.28 -9.39 1.70
C GLU A 277 -16.97 -10.16 1.46
N ASP A 278 -16.69 -10.52 0.21
CA ASP A 278 -15.44 -11.19 -0.16
C ASP A 278 -14.17 -10.37 0.12
N ASN A 279 -14.19 -9.05 -0.05
CA ASN A 279 -13.02 -8.20 0.15
C ASN A 279 -12.91 -7.72 1.61
N ALA A 280 -14.03 -7.35 2.24
CA ALA A 280 -14.06 -6.93 3.64
C ALA A 280 -13.53 -8.02 4.60
N ASN A 281 -13.65 -9.29 4.20
CA ASN A 281 -13.16 -10.40 5.00
C ASN A 281 -11.70 -10.80 4.71
N ARG A 282 -10.99 -10.10 3.83
CA ARG A 282 -9.55 -10.30 3.52
C ARG A 282 -8.67 -9.13 3.98
N ALA A 283 -9.28 -8.13 4.61
CA ALA A 283 -8.59 -6.96 5.12
C ALA A 283 -8.98 -6.70 6.58
N ILE A 284 -8.10 -5.97 7.28
CA ILE A 284 -8.41 -5.33 8.54
C ILE A 284 -9.31 -4.14 8.23
N LEU A 285 -10.51 -4.15 8.80
CA LEU A 285 -11.50 -3.10 8.59
C LEU A 285 -11.38 -2.11 9.74
N ILE A 286 -10.80 -0.94 9.46
CA ILE A 286 -10.71 0.14 10.44
C ILE A 286 -11.75 1.19 10.13
N TYR A 287 -12.21 1.86 11.17
CA TYR A 287 -13.22 2.90 11.07
C TYR A 287 -12.63 4.18 11.61
N LEU A 288 -12.75 5.25 10.82
CA LEU A 288 -12.26 6.54 11.23
C LEU A 288 -13.16 7.15 12.31
N ASP A 289 -12.53 7.81 13.27
CA ASP A 289 -13.16 8.56 14.33
C ASP A 289 -13.89 9.78 13.73
N ASN A 290 -15.22 9.73 13.78
CA ASN A 290 -16.10 10.82 13.35
C ASN A 290 -16.65 11.61 14.55
N SER A 291 -15.95 11.59 15.70
CA SER A 291 -16.32 12.33 16.89
C SER A 291 -16.11 13.84 16.70
N LYS A 292 -16.86 14.64 17.45
CA LYS A 292 -16.73 16.10 17.40
C LYS A 292 -15.38 16.55 17.93
N GLU A 293 -14.87 15.85 18.94
CA GLU A 293 -13.56 16.08 19.54
C GLU A 293 -12.45 15.89 18.51
N GLN A 294 -12.58 14.87 17.65
CA GLN A 294 -11.64 14.63 16.56
C GLN A 294 -11.74 15.71 15.47
N ASP A 295 -12.96 16.10 15.07
CA ASP A 295 -13.16 17.21 14.13
C ASP A 295 -12.54 18.52 14.65
N GLU A 296 -12.70 18.83 15.94
CA GLU A 296 -12.11 20.01 16.59
C GLU A 296 -10.58 19.98 16.57
N ARG A 297 -9.97 18.82 16.86
CA ARG A 297 -8.50 18.65 16.77
C ARG A 297 -7.99 18.90 15.35
N ILE A 298 -8.65 18.31 14.35
CA ILE A 298 -8.28 18.49 12.94
C ILE A 298 -8.41 19.96 12.53
N MET A 299 -9.52 20.61 12.87
CA MET A 299 -9.73 22.02 12.56
C MET A 299 -8.71 22.92 13.25
N HIS A 300 -8.36 22.63 14.51
CA HIS A 300 -7.35 23.38 15.25
C HIS A 300 -5.99 23.27 14.59
N TYR A 301 -5.56 22.05 14.26
CA TYR A 301 -4.31 21.81 13.54
C TYR A 301 -4.28 22.51 12.18
N GLN A 302 -5.35 22.44 11.38
CA GLN A 302 -5.43 23.15 10.11
C GLN A 302 -5.29 24.68 10.27
N LYS A 303 -5.88 25.26 11.32
CA LYS A 303 -5.70 26.69 11.65
C LYS A 303 -4.25 27.00 11.99
N GLN A 304 -3.61 26.20 12.85
CA GLN A 304 -2.20 26.38 13.22
C GLN A 304 -1.27 26.26 12.01
N LEU A 305 -1.54 25.29 11.12
CA LEU A 305 -0.78 25.08 9.88
C LEU A 305 -0.86 26.31 8.96
N ARG A 306 -2.05 26.91 8.81
CA ARG A 306 -2.26 28.12 8.00
C ARG A 306 -1.69 29.37 8.66
N ALA A 307 -1.65 29.42 9.98
CA ALA A 307 -1.03 30.48 10.76
C ALA A 307 0.51 30.39 10.80
N GLY A 308 1.12 29.32 10.25
CA GLY A 308 2.57 29.12 10.28
C GLY A 308 3.12 28.74 11.66
N LEU A 309 2.26 28.24 12.55
CA LEU A 309 2.62 27.85 13.92
C LEU A 309 3.12 26.39 14.02
N ILE A 310 3.03 25.63 12.93
CA ILE A 310 3.46 24.23 12.86
C ILE A 310 4.85 24.16 12.23
N ASP A 311 5.76 23.45 12.90
CA ASP A 311 7.08 23.13 12.37
C ASP A 311 7.00 22.00 11.33
N LYS A 312 6.76 22.38 10.07
CA LYS A 312 6.73 21.45 8.94
C LYS A 312 8.07 20.74 8.71
N ALA A 313 9.19 21.36 9.09
CA ALA A 313 10.50 20.74 8.92
C ALA A 313 10.67 19.59 9.92
N GLY A 314 10.26 19.80 11.18
CA GLY A 314 10.21 18.77 12.21
C GLY A 314 9.30 17.60 11.83
N GLU A 315 8.08 17.88 11.33
CA GLU A 315 7.16 16.82 10.85
C GLU A 315 7.80 15.97 9.74
N LYS A 316 8.41 16.62 8.75
CA LYS A 316 9.08 15.93 7.63
C LYS A 316 10.30 15.13 8.10
N GLN A 317 11.05 15.62 9.08
CA GLN A 317 12.16 14.87 9.67
C GLN A 317 11.67 13.60 10.37
N LEU A 318 10.56 13.66 11.10
CA LEU A 318 9.95 12.48 11.72
C LEU A 318 9.48 11.46 10.66
N GLN A 319 8.86 11.93 9.57
CA GLN A 319 8.50 11.07 8.43
C GLN A 319 9.73 10.37 7.84
N GLN A 320 10.83 11.11 7.64
CA GLN A 320 12.08 10.52 7.15
C GLN A 320 12.67 9.50 8.12
N LYS A 321 12.63 9.76 9.44
CA LYS A 321 13.07 8.78 10.44
C LYS A 321 12.25 7.48 10.38
N LEU A 322 10.93 7.58 10.18
CA LEU A 322 10.07 6.41 9.98
C LEU A 322 10.41 5.66 8.68
N GLN A 323 10.67 6.39 7.58
CA GLN A 323 11.12 5.79 6.32
C GLN A 323 12.46 5.06 6.48
N HIS A 324 13.44 5.64 7.18
CA HIS A 324 14.73 5.01 7.42
C HIS A 324 14.58 3.68 8.18
N ARG A 325 13.70 3.64 9.19
CA ARG A 325 13.36 2.40 9.92
C ARG A 325 12.78 1.35 8.97
N GLN A 326 11.84 1.73 8.12
CA GLN A 326 11.24 0.84 7.13
C GLN A 326 12.26 0.28 6.13
N HIS A 327 13.22 1.11 5.72
CA HIS A 327 14.28 0.71 4.80
C HIS A 327 15.19 -0.36 5.43
N LEU A 328 15.56 -0.22 6.72
CA LEU A 328 16.40 -1.18 7.44
C LEU A 328 15.76 -2.56 7.64
N LEU A 329 14.43 -2.67 7.71
CA LEU A 329 13.78 -3.96 7.96
C LEU A 329 14.13 -4.98 6.87
N GLU A 330 14.66 -6.12 7.28
CA GLU A 330 15.02 -7.23 6.38
C GLU A 330 13.91 -8.27 6.35
N THR A 331 13.77 -8.97 5.22
CA THR A 331 12.82 -10.09 5.11
C THR A 331 13.31 -11.26 5.96
N VAL A 332 12.53 -11.62 6.98
CA VAL A 332 12.81 -12.74 7.90
C VAL A 332 11.54 -13.55 8.12
N ASN A 333 11.68 -14.85 8.30
CA ASN A 333 10.54 -15.70 8.63
C ASN A 333 10.09 -15.48 10.08
N VAL A 334 8.79 -15.46 10.33
CA VAL A 334 8.24 -15.27 11.68
C VAL A 334 7.49 -16.53 12.07
N ILE A 335 7.84 -17.10 13.22
CA ILE A 335 7.16 -18.27 13.77
C ILE A 335 6.46 -17.85 15.07
N ASN A 336 5.14 -18.02 15.12
CA ASN A 336 4.37 -17.80 16.34
C ASN A 336 4.17 -19.11 17.11
N PRO A 337 5.00 -19.42 18.14
CA PRO A 337 4.86 -20.66 18.91
C PRO A 337 3.58 -20.69 19.76
N TYR A 338 2.94 -19.55 19.96
CA TYR A 338 1.73 -19.42 20.76
C TYR A 338 0.45 -19.47 19.92
N ALA A 339 0.55 -19.52 18.59
CA ALA A 339 -0.62 -19.58 17.70
C ALA A 339 -1.67 -20.63 18.10
N PRO A 340 -1.31 -21.85 18.56
CA PRO A 340 -2.30 -22.84 19.01
C PRO A 340 -3.09 -22.46 20.26
N LEU A 341 -2.65 -21.44 21.01
CA LEU A 341 -3.32 -20.93 22.22
C LEU A 341 -4.24 -19.75 21.93
N ILE A 342 -4.23 -19.22 20.69
CA ILE A 342 -4.94 -18.01 20.31
C ILE A 342 -6.30 -18.38 19.71
N ASP A 343 -7.33 -18.31 20.55
CA ASP A 343 -8.72 -18.51 20.15
C ASP A 343 -9.49 -17.19 20.04
N ILE A 344 -10.28 -17.05 18.98
CA ILE A 344 -11.16 -15.90 18.78
C ILE A 344 -12.49 -16.08 19.54
N PRO A 345 -13.05 -15.00 20.13
CA PRO A 345 -14.41 -14.98 20.68
C PRO A 345 -15.45 -15.66 19.80
N LYS A 346 -16.30 -16.51 20.40
CA LYS A 346 -17.33 -17.27 19.67
C LYS A 346 -18.37 -16.37 19.02
N GLU A 347 -18.52 -15.17 19.55
CA GLU A 347 -19.44 -14.13 19.11
C GLU A 347 -18.98 -13.43 17.83
N ILE A 348 -17.73 -13.59 17.43
CA ILE A 348 -17.20 -12.97 16.20
C ILE A 348 -17.74 -13.67 14.97
N PHE A 349 -18.30 -12.89 14.04
CA PHE A 349 -18.75 -13.41 12.76
C PHE A 349 -17.57 -13.88 11.92
N LYS A 350 -17.76 -15.01 11.22
CA LYS A 350 -16.79 -15.58 10.25
C LYS A 350 -15.39 -15.81 10.87
N PRO A 351 -15.27 -16.58 11.97
CA PRO A 351 -14.00 -16.76 12.70
C PRO A 351 -12.87 -17.34 11.85
N ARG A 352 -13.20 -18.18 10.85
CA ARG A 352 -12.22 -18.75 9.89
C ARG A 352 -11.48 -17.70 9.04
N ARG A 353 -12.04 -16.50 8.90
CA ARG A 353 -11.40 -15.40 8.15
C ARG A 353 -10.73 -14.40 9.09
N THR A 354 -11.27 -14.21 10.29
CA THR A 354 -10.70 -13.30 11.29
C THR A 354 -9.42 -13.86 11.93
N LEU A 355 -9.34 -15.17 12.16
CA LEU A 355 -8.18 -15.80 12.81
C LEU A 355 -6.88 -15.65 11.99
N PRO A 356 -6.86 -15.95 10.68
CA PRO A 356 -5.67 -15.70 9.87
C PRO A 356 -5.23 -14.24 9.90
N ILE A 357 -6.16 -13.28 9.81
CA ILE A 357 -5.84 -11.84 9.86
C ILE A 357 -5.20 -11.47 11.20
N LEU A 358 -5.74 -11.98 12.32
CA LEU A 358 -5.19 -11.73 13.65
C LEU A 358 -3.77 -12.31 13.77
N LEU A 359 -3.56 -13.56 13.34
CA LEU A 359 -2.25 -14.22 13.38
C LEU A 359 -1.23 -13.47 12.51
N SER A 360 -1.58 -13.12 11.27
CA SER A 360 -0.71 -12.33 10.39
C SER A 360 -0.42 -10.94 10.93
N PHE A 361 -1.34 -10.32 11.69
CA PHE A 361 -1.08 -9.04 12.36
C PHE A 361 -0.11 -9.19 13.55
N ILE A 362 -0.21 -10.27 14.33
CA ILE A 362 0.77 -10.61 15.36
C ILE A 362 2.15 -10.85 14.75
N GLU A 363 2.20 -11.55 13.61
CA GLU A 363 3.43 -11.78 12.87
C GLU A 363 4.02 -10.47 12.32
N ALA A 364 3.20 -9.55 11.81
CA ALA A 364 3.65 -8.22 11.38
C ALA A 364 4.22 -7.38 12.54
N ILE A 365 3.62 -7.46 13.73
CA ILE A 365 4.17 -6.82 14.95
C ILE A 365 5.51 -7.46 15.33
N THR A 366 5.58 -8.80 15.31
CA THR A 366 6.82 -9.53 15.62
C THR A 366 7.93 -9.17 14.62
N PHE A 367 7.59 -9.08 13.33
CA PHE A 367 8.48 -8.67 12.26
C PHE A 367 9.01 -7.25 12.46
N TYR A 368 8.16 -6.32 12.92
CA TYR A 368 8.60 -4.97 13.23
C TYR A 368 9.61 -4.92 14.39
N HIS A 369 9.49 -5.86 15.35
CA HIS A 369 10.45 -6.03 16.44
C HIS A 369 11.68 -6.87 16.07
N GLN A 370 11.95 -7.16 14.79
CA GLN A 370 13.02 -8.08 14.38
C GLN A 370 14.40 -7.79 15.01
N TYR A 371 14.76 -6.52 15.24
CA TYR A 371 16.01 -6.11 15.88
C TYR A 371 16.08 -6.34 17.39
N GLN A 372 14.95 -6.72 18.01
CA GLN A 372 14.83 -7.06 19.44
C GLN A 372 14.65 -8.56 19.66
N ARG A 373 14.53 -9.36 18.60
CA ARG A 373 14.28 -10.80 18.67
C ARG A 373 15.56 -11.54 18.34
N GLU A 374 15.82 -12.64 19.05
CA GLU A 374 16.92 -13.54 18.72
C GLU A 374 16.61 -14.25 17.39
N GLN A 375 17.44 -14.07 16.37
CA GLN A 375 17.37 -14.87 15.16
C GLN A 375 17.79 -16.32 15.45
N LYS A 376 17.03 -17.27 14.94
CA LYS A 376 17.28 -18.71 15.06
C LYS A 376 17.33 -19.29 13.66
N ALA A 377 18.14 -20.33 13.47
CA ALA A 377 18.13 -21.13 12.24
C ALA A 377 17.30 -22.38 12.47
N ASP A 378 16.48 -22.74 11.49
CA ASP A 378 15.79 -24.04 11.46
C ASP A 378 16.77 -25.17 11.07
N GLU A 379 16.24 -26.40 10.95
CA GLU A 379 17.04 -27.56 10.53
C GLU A 379 17.59 -27.45 9.09
N ASN A 380 16.99 -26.59 8.26
CA ASN A 380 17.38 -26.32 6.88
C ASN A 380 18.33 -25.12 6.73
N GLY A 381 18.60 -24.39 7.82
CA GLY A 381 19.41 -23.18 7.83
C GLY A 381 18.66 -21.88 7.52
N GLU A 382 17.33 -21.91 7.40
CA GLU A 382 16.50 -20.71 7.22
C GLU A 382 16.40 -19.92 8.54
N LEU A 383 16.64 -18.61 8.45
CA LEU A 383 16.58 -17.71 9.60
C LEU A 383 15.13 -17.33 9.92
N PHE A 384 14.76 -17.48 11.19
CA PHE A 384 13.46 -17.08 11.71
C PHE A 384 13.57 -16.36 13.05
N ILE A 385 12.56 -15.56 13.36
CA ILE A 385 12.34 -14.97 14.68
C ILE A 385 11.06 -15.52 15.30
N GLU A 386 10.99 -15.55 16.63
CA GLU A 386 9.81 -16.01 17.36
C GLU A 386 9.00 -14.85 17.92
N THR A 387 7.67 -14.97 17.86
CA THR A 387 6.74 -14.07 18.52
C THR A 387 6.96 -14.04 20.03
N HIS A 388 6.91 -12.85 20.62
CA HIS A 388 6.94 -12.63 22.06
C HIS A 388 5.51 -12.37 22.60
N PRO A 389 5.16 -12.72 23.86
CA PRO A 389 3.82 -12.45 24.40
C PRO A 389 3.36 -11.00 24.29
N GLN A 390 4.28 -10.04 24.43
CA GLN A 390 3.98 -8.61 24.25
C GLN A 390 3.50 -8.26 22.84
N ASP A 391 3.96 -8.97 21.80
CA ASP A 391 3.51 -8.76 20.42
C ASP A 391 2.02 -9.14 20.29
N ILE A 392 1.60 -10.19 21.00
CA ILE A 392 0.21 -10.67 21.05
C ILE A 392 -0.66 -9.69 21.84
N GLU A 393 -0.16 -9.18 22.98
CA GLU A 393 -0.84 -8.15 23.77
C GLU A 393 -1.10 -6.88 22.93
N TRP A 394 -0.08 -6.41 22.21
CA TRP A 394 -0.22 -5.28 21.29
C TRP A 394 -1.20 -5.54 20.16
N ALA A 395 -1.21 -6.74 19.59
CA ALA A 395 -2.16 -7.11 18.55
C ALA A 395 -3.61 -7.02 19.05
N PHE A 396 -3.90 -7.59 20.22
CA PHE A 396 -5.24 -7.51 20.82
C PHE A 396 -5.60 -6.08 21.22
N LYS A 397 -4.65 -5.30 21.74
CA LYS A 397 -4.87 -3.90 22.10
C LYS A 397 -5.26 -3.07 20.87
N LEU A 398 -4.54 -3.22 19.75
CA LEU A 398 -4.80 -2.47 18.52
C LEU A 398 -6.05 -2.94 17.78
N LEU A 399 -6.26 -4.26 17.68
CA LEU A 399 -7.39 -4.81 16.95
C LEU A 399 -8.66 -4.96 17.81
N ARG A 400 -8.67 -4.51 19.07
CA ARG A 400 -9.82 -4.64 19.97
C ARG A 400 -11.11 -4.13 19.33
N ASP A 401 -11.09 -2.90 18.83
CA ASP A 401 -12.25 -2.27 18.21
C ASP A 401 -12.65 -2.98 16.91
N VAL A 402 -11.66 -3.47 16.14
CA VAL A 402 -11.91 -4.21 14.89
C VAL A 402 -12.58 -5.56 15.17
N LEU A 403 -12.07 -6.30 16.14
CA LEU A 403 -12.63 -7.60 16.56
C LEU A 403 -14.03 -7.41 17.13
N PHE A 404 -14.20 -6.40 17.97
CA PHE A 404 -15.48 -6.06 18.57
C PHE A 404 -16.53 -5.72 17.50
N ARG A 405 -16.19 -4.87 16.52
CA ARG A 405 -17.11 -4.52 15.43
C ARG A 405 -17.45 -5.70 14.53
N LYS A 406 -16.55 -6.68 14.37
CA LYS A 406 -16.84 -7.95 13.67
C LYS A 406 -17.76 -8.90 14.46
N SER A 407 -18.12 -8.57 15.69
CA SER A 407 -19.14 -9.26 16.48
C SER A 407 -20.47 -8.49 16.56
N ASP A 408 -20.50 -7.26 16.04
CA ASP A 408 -21.69 -6.40 16.09
C ASP A 408 -22.61 -6.66 14.90
N GLU A 409 -23.89 -6.90 15.18
CA GLU A 409 -24.92 -7.12 14.17
C GLU A 409 -25.41 -5.81 13.52
N LEU A 410 -25.15 -4.67 14.17
CA LEU A 410 -25.53 -3.35 13.69
C LEU A 410 -24.49 -2.75 12.74
N SER A 411 -24.97 -1.97 11.77
CA SER A 411 -24.12 -1.01 11.05
C SER A 411 -23.50 0.01 12.00
N GLU A 412 -22.32 0.57 11.67
CA GLU A 412 -21.67 1.57 12.54
C GLU A 412 -22.59 2.79 12.73
N ALA A 413 -23.24 3.21 11.65
CA ALA A 413 -24.17 4.32 11.71
C ALA A 413 -25.39 4.04 12.61
N ALA A 414 -25.94 2.81 12.59
CA ALA A 414 -27.04 2.42 13.47
C ALA A 414 -26.59 2.27 14.92
N ARG A 415 -25.38 1.74 15.17
CA ARG A 415 -24.78 1.63 16.51
C ARG A 415 -24.55 3.01 17.12
N THR A 416 -23.92 3.92 16.38
CA THR A 416 -23.70 5.31 16.82
C THR A 416 -25.02 5.99 17.16
N PHE A 417 -26.05 5.75 16.35
CA PHE A 417 -27.39 6.27 16.58
C PHE A 417 -28.06 5.66 17.83
N TYR A 418 -27.87 4.37 18.08
CA TYR A 418 -28.37 3.69 19.28
C TYR A 418 -27.72 4.23 20.56
N GLU A 419 -26.39 4.38 20.58
CA GLU A 419 -25.67 4.97 21.72
C GLU A 419 -26.08 6.43 21.93
N TRP A 420 -26.30 7.19 20.83
CA TRP A 420 -26.84 8.54 20.92
C TRP A 420 -28.23 8.57 21.58
N ILE A 421 -29.11 7.62 21.28
CA ILE A 421 -30.44 7.50 21.92
C ILE A 421 -30.31 7.10 23.41
N LYS A 422 -29.36 6.23 23.77
CA LYS A 422 -29.13 5.74 25.15
C LYS A 422 -28.50 6.80 26.06
N ALA A 423 -27.85 7.81 25.49
CA ALA A 423 -27.11 8.81 26.26
C ALA A 423 -28.01 9.56 27.26
N LYS A 424 -27.53 9.72 28.51
CA LYS A 424 -28.32 10.23 29.64
C LYS A 424 -28.65 11.72 29.55
N ASP A 425 -27.93 12.46 28.71
CA ASP A 425 -28.09 13.90 28.45
C ASP A 425 -29.22 14.22 27.46
N ARG A 426 -29.83 13.20 26.84
CA ARG A 426 -30.85 13.38 25.80
C ARG A 426 -32.19 13.80 26.36
N LYS A 427 -32.87 14.69 25.64
CA LYS A 427 -34.22 15.17 26.00
C LYS A 427 -35.32 14.24 25.46
N LEU A 428 -35.08 12.92 25.48
CA LEU A 428 -36.05 11.94 25.02
C LEU A 428 -37.00 11.53 26.16
N PRO A 429 -38.33 11.48 25.94
CA PRO A 429 -39.26 11.08 26.98
C PRO A 429 -39.03 9.62 27.43
N GLN A 430 -38.83 9.41 28.74
CA GLN A 430 -38.52 8.07 29.29
C GLN A 430 -39.65 7.04 29.15
N LYS A 431 -40.90 7.50 29.00
CA LYS A 431 -42.06 6.62 28.78
C LYS A 431 -42.20 6.16 27.33
N GLY A 432 -41.41 6.70 26.40
CA GLY A 432 -41.49 6.44 24.97
C GLY A 432 -41.25 7.70 24.15
N PHE A 433 -40.58 7.57 23.00
CA PHE A 433 -40.26 8.70 22.12
C PHE A 433 -40.71 8.43 20.68
N TYR A 434 -41.00 9.51 19.96
CA TYR A 434 -41.34 9.46 18.53
C TYR A 434 -40.15 9.88 17.67
N GLY A 435 -40.18 9.52 16.38
CA GLY A 435 -39.19 10.01 15.41
C GLY A 435 -39.14 11.55 15.31
N SER A 436 -40.24 12.24 15.61
CA SER A 436 -40.29 13.70 15.68
C SER A 436 -39.47 14.28 16.84
N ASP A 437 -39.38 13.59 17.98
CA ASP A 437 -38.60 14.04 19.13
C ASP A 437 -37.11 13.93 18.85
N ILE A 438 -36.68 12.84 18.20
CA ILE A 438 -35.31 12.66 17.74
C ILE A 438 -34.90 13.79 16.79
N ARG A 439 -35.78 14.18 15.85
CA ARG A 439 -35.47 15.21 14.85
C ARG A 439 -35.34 16.62 15.41
N LYS A 440 -35.89 16.90 16.60
CA LYS A 440 -35.72 18.20 17.28
C LYS A 440 -34.28 18.38 17.76
N GLU A 441 -33.65 17.31 18.25
CA GLU A 441 -32.29 17.34 18.80
C GLU A 441 -31.24 16.94 17.75
N ASN A 442 -31.58 16.02 16.83
CA ASN A 442 -30.67 15.46 15.84
C ASN A 442 -31.27 15.57 14.42
N ARG A 443 -30.66 16.41 13.58
CA ARG A 443 -31.19 16.76 12.24
C ARG A 443 -30.92 15.67 11.19
N ILE A 444 -31.36 14.44 11.46
CA ILE A 444 -31.25 13.31 10.53
C ILE A 444 -32.38 13.38 9.48
N HIS A 445 -32.04 13.02 8.25
CA HIS A 445 -33.01 12.90 7.16
C HIS A 445 -34.10 11.84 7.49
N PRO A 446 -35.41 12.11 7.26
CA PRO A 446 -36.50 11.23 7.71
C PRO A 446 -36.39 9.77 7.25
N ARG A 447 -35.97 9.53 6.00
CA ARG A 447 -35.79 8.16 5.48
C ARG A 447 -34.68 7.41 6.20
N THR A 448 -33.57 8.09 6.52
CA THR A 448 -32.44 7.52 7.23
C THR A 448 -32.81 7.19 8.67
N LEU A 449 -33.55 8.10 9.32
CA LEU A 449 -34.08 7.88 10.67
C LEU A 449 -35.01 6.67 10.72
N ASN A 450 -35.97 6.56 9.80
CA ASN A 450 -36.88 5.41 9.75
C ASN A 450 -36.13 4.10 9.53
N ARG A 451 -35.08 4.10 8.70
CA ARG A 451 -34.22 2.93 8.49
C ARG A 451 -33.54 2.51 9.80
N TYR A 452 -32.92 3.44 10.53
CA TYR A 452 -32.27 3.12 11.80
C TYR A 452 -33.27 2.64 12.86
N LEU A 453 -34.43 3.30 12.99
CA LEU A 453 -35.47 2.87 13.93
C LEU A 453 -35.99 1.47 13.60
N GLN A 454 -36.17 1.16 12.31
CA GLN A 454 -36.56 -0.18 11.87
C GLN A 454 -35.48 -1.21 12.19
N GLU A 455 -34.23 -0.94 11.81
CA GLU A 455 -33.07 -1.81 12.08
C GLU A 455 -32.97 -2.12 13.59
N LEU A 456 -33.01 -1.11 14.46
CA LEU A 456 -32.96 -1.30 15.91
C LEU A 456 -34.18 -2.06 16.46
N THR A 457 -35.35 -1.93 15.83
CA THR A 457 -36.54 -2.69 16.21
C THR A 457 -36.41 -4.16 15.79
N ASP A 458 -35.91 -4.42 14.58
CA ASP A 458 -35.71 -5.77 14.04
C ASP A 458 -34.71 -6.56 14.88
N TYR A 459 -33.63 -5.92 15.38
CA TYR A 459 -32.69 -6.51 16.32
C TYR A 459 -33.22 -6.58 17.78
N GLY A 460 -34.41 -6.03 18.04
CA GLY A 460 -35.06 -6.04 19.36
C GLY A 460 -34.40 -5.12 20.40
N LEU A 461 -33.65 -4.11 19.95
CA LEU A 461 -33.06 -3.06 20.80
C LEU A 461 -34.07 -1.95 21.12
N LEU A 462 -35.04 -1.75 20.23
CA LEU A 462 -36.21 -0.90 20.43
C LEU A 462 -37.49 -1.74 20.40
N GLN A 463 -38.46 -1.36 21.23
CA GLN A 463 -39.80 -1.92 21.23
C GLN A 463 -40.81 -0.85 20.80
N ILE A 464 -41.72 -1.21 19.89
CA ILE A 464 -42.86 -0.37 19.54
C ILE A 464 -43.92 -0.54 20.62
N ILE A 465 -44.20 0.53 21.36
CA ILE A 465 -45.17 0.54 22.47
C ILE A 465 -46.50 1.20 22.12
N GLY A 466 -46.63 1.73 20.90
CA GLY A 466 -47.87 2.33 20.41
C GLY A 466 -47.65 3.22 19.19
N GLY A 467 -48.65 4.06 18.87
CA GLY A 467 -48.61 4.98 17.74
C GLY A 467 -49.26 4.44 16.47
N ASN A 468 -49.51 5.33 15.50
CA ASN A 468 -50.19 4.99 14.25
C ASN A 468 -49.30 5.37 13.06
N LYS A 469 -48.94 4.38 12.24
CA LYS A 469 -48.08 4.52 11.05
C LYS A 469 -48.50 5.67 10.12
N HIS A 470 -49.81 5.95 10.03
CA HIS A 470 -50.38 6.91 9.07
C HIS A 470 -50.70 8.29 9.66
N LYS A 471 -50.64 8.49 10.99
CA LYS A 471 -50.98 9.78 11.63
C LYS A 471 -49.83 10.37 12.45
N THR A 472 -49.29 9.62 13.40
CA THR A 472 -48.33 10.13 14.40
C THR A 472 -46.96 9.44 14.34
N GLY A 473 -46.85 8.36 13.56
CA GLY A 473 -45.69 7.47 13.58
C GLY A 473 -45.73 6.51 14.77
N TYR A 474 -44.77 5.58 14.80
CA TYR A 474 -44.61 4.65 15.91
C TYR A 474 -43.94 5.32 17.11
N CYS A 475 -44.36 4.91 18.32
CA CYS A 475 -43.72 5.27 19.59
C CYS A 475 -42.77 4.15 20.00
N TYR A 476 -41.52 4.50 20.26
CA TYR A 476 -40.44 3.56 20.56
C TYR A 476 -40.00 3.66 22.02
N LYS A 477 -39.58 2.53 22.59
CA LYS A 477 -38.96 2.44 23.91
C LYS A 477 -37.68 1.60 23.83
N ILE A 478 -36.64 2.00 24.55
CA ILE A 478 -35.39 1.24 24.64
C ILE A 478 -35.64 -0.03 25.46
N VAL A 479 -35.21 -1.18 24.94
CA VAL A 479 -35.27 -2.45 25.65
C VAL A 479 -34.02 -2.58 26.53
N PRO A 480 -34.13 -2.71 27.87
CA PRO A 480 -32.97 -2.66 28.78
C PRO A 480 -32.01 -3.86 28.73
N ASN A 481 -32.25 -4.90 27.93
CA ASN A 481 -31.74 -6.25 28.22
C ASN A 481 -31.13 -7.02 27.03
N LYS A 482 -30.61 -6.33 26.01
CA LYS A 482 -29.75 -6.94 24.98
C LYS A 482 -28.40 -6.22 24.99
N ASP A 483 -27.62 -6.54 26.02
CA ASP A 483 -26.48 -5.74 26.46
C ASP A 483 -25.24 -5.91 25.58
N TYR A 484 -24.97 -4.86 24.81
CA TYR A 484 -23.67 -4.53 24.23
C TYR A 484 -22.52 -4.65 25.25
N GLU A 485 -22.75 -4.24 26.50
CA GLU A 485 -21.77 -4.34 27.59
C GLU A 485 -21.47 -5.80 27.94
N THR A 486 -22.42 -6.73 27.76
CA THR A 486 -22.23 -8.16 28.00
C THR A 486 -21.41 -8.78 26.88
N LEU A 487 -21.64 -8.39 25.62
CA LEU A 487 -20.82 -8.80 24.47
C LEU A 487 -19.37 -8.32 24.63
N GLN A 488 -19.19 -7.05 25.00
CA GLN A 488 -17.85 -6.47 25.22
C GLN A 488 -17.12 -7.20 26.36
N LYS A 489 -17.80 -7.45 27.48
CA LYS A 489 -17.23 -8.22 28.60
C LYS A 489 -16.87 -9.65 28.20
N SER A 490 -17.68 -10.33 27.39
CA SER A 490 -17.36 -11.69 26.91
C SER A 490 -16.07 -11.71 26.08
N ILE A 491 -15.95 -10.76 25.14
CA ILE A 491 -14.76 -10.61 24.30
C ILE A 491 -13.53 -10.30 25.16
N ASP A 492 -13.63 -9.33 26.07
CA ASP A 492 -12.53 -8.95 26.96
C ASP A 492 -12.08 -10.13 27.85
N GLN A 493 -13.02 -10.88 28.42
CA GLN A 493 -12.71 -12.07 29.22
C GLN A 493 -11.98 -13.15 28.42
N GLN A 494 -12.38 -13.37 27.16
CA GLN A 494 -11.70 -14.33 26.31
C GLN A 494 -10.30 -13.86 25.92
N VAL A 495 -10.13 -12.57 25.60
CA VAL A 495 -8.82 -11.98 25.32
C VAL A 495 -7.89 -12.13 26.53
N GLU A 496 -8.37 -11.80 27.74
CA GLU A 496 -7.60 -11.98 28.98
C GLU A 496 -7.20 -13.44 29.21
N LYS A 497 -8.11 -14.39 28.92
CA LYS A 497 -7.83 -15.82 29.05
C LYS A 497 -6.72 -16.26 28.09
N VAL A 498 -6.76 -15.81 26.83
CA VAL A 498 -5.70 -16.10 25.85
C VAL A 498 -4.38 -15.51 26.32
N LEU A 499 -4.36 -14.24 26.73
CA LEU A 499 -3.14 -13.58 27.19
C LEU A 499 -2.52 -14.30 28.41
N LYS A 500 -3.33 -14.73 29.38
CA LYS A 500 -2.86 -15.54 30.52
C LYS A 500 -2.24 -16.86 30.07
N ALA A 501 -2.91 -17.61 29.20
CA ALA A 501 -2.39 -18.88 28.68
C ALA A 501 -1.07 -18.71 27.93
N VAL A 502 -0.94 -17.64 27.13
CA VAL A 502 0.31 -17.29 26.44
C VAL A 502 1.42 -16.96 27.44
N GLN A 503 1.12 -16.19 28.49
CA GLN A 503 2.08 -15.82 29.54
C GLN A 503 2.59 -17.05 30.30
N GLU A 504 1.69 -17.96 30.65
CA GLU A 504 2.01 -19.23 31.33
C GLU A 504 2.89 -20.12 30.44
N ALA A 505 2.54 -20.28 29.17
CA ALA A 505 3.31 -21.05 28.19
C ALA A 505 4.71 -20.43 27.97
N HIS A 506 4.82 -19.11 27.93
CA HIS A 506 6.10 -18.42 27.82
C HIS A 506 6.99 -18.66 29.05
N THR A 507 6.42 -18.56 30.26
CA THR A 507 7.12 -18.81 31.52
C THR A 507 7.57 -20.26 31.65
N ALA A 508 6.78 -21.21 31.16
CA ALA A 508 7.17 -22.61 31.09
C ALA A 508 8.30 -22.86 30.09
N LYS A 509 8.31 -22.16 28.94
CA LYS A 509 9.35 -22.25 27.92
C LYS A 509 10.68 -21.65 28.40
N SER A 510 10.66 -20.54 29.14
CA SER A 510 11.87 -19.90 29.67
C SER A 510 12.57 -20.71 30.76
N LYS A 511 11.83 -21.57 31.49
CA LYS A 511 12.36 -22.49 32.50
C LYS A 511 13.01 -23.77 31.93
N LYS A 512 12.77 -24.14 30.66
CA LYS A 512 13.43 -25.29 30.03
C LYS A 512 14.86 -24.93 29.59
N PRO A 513 15.87 -25.79 29.79
CA PRO A 513 17.24 -25.50 29.36
C PRO A 513 17.28 -25.27 27.84
N LYS A 514 17.81 -24.10 27.40
CA LYS A 514 17.95 -23.75 25.98
C LYS A 514 18.76 -24.87 25.28
N ARG A 515 18.11 -25.67 24.42
CA ARG A 515 18.81 -26.54 23.45
C ARG A 515 19.75 -25.65 22.63
N ARG A 516 21.00 -26.09 22.45
CA ARG A 516 22.02 -25.40 21.65
C ARG A 516 21.53 -25.20 20.22
N THR A 517 20.98 -24.03 19.92
CA THR A 517 20.88 -23.51 18.55
C THR A 517 22.00 -22.50 18.36
N SER A 518 22.72 -22.58 17.24
CA SER A 518 23.85 -21.72 16.90
C SER A 518 23.41 -20.25 16.94
N ARG A 519 24.10 -19.45 17.76
CA ARG A 519 23.83 -18.01 17.89
C ARG A 519 24.65 -17.26 16.83
N LYS A 520 24.00 -16.49 15.96
CA LYS A 520 24.67 -15.42 15.20
C LYS A 520 24.07 -14.07 15.63
N PRO A 521 24.90 -13.08 16.02
CA PRO A 521 24.43 -11.73 16.28
C PRO A 521 24.02 -11.03 14.97
N VAL A 522 22.91 -10.29 15.02
CA VAL A 522 22.42 -9.45 13.91
C VAL A 522 23.41 -8.32 13.67
N GLY A 523 23.98 -8.22 12.45
CA GLY A 523 24.75 -7.05 12.02
C GLY A 523 26.19 -7.27 11.51
N GLN A 524 26.58 -8.46 11.05
CA GLN A 524 27.79 -8.59 10.22
C GLN A 524 27.39 -8.94 8.79
N SER A 525 27.33 -7.92 7.95
CA SER A 525 27.31 -8.05 6.49
C SER A 525 28.52 -8.86 6.03
N LEU A 526 28.28 -9.84 5.17
CA LEU A 526 29.32 -10.50 4.39
C LEU A 526 29.97 -9.44 3.47
N ASN A 527 31.30 -9.37 3.52
CA ASN A 527 32.12 -8.64 2.55
C ASN A 527 31.90 -9.14 1.12
#